data_AF-S8EGK4-F1
#
_entry.id   AF-S8EGK4-F1
#
_cell.length_a   1.000
_cell.length_b   1.000
_cell.length_c   1.000
_cell.angle_alpha   90.00
_cell.angle_beta   90.00
_cell.angle_gamma   90.00
#
_symmetry.space_group_name_H-M   'P 1'
#
loop_
_entity.id
_entity.type
_entity.pdbx_description
1 polymer ?
#
loop_
_entity_poly.entity_id
_entity_poly.type
_entity_poly.pdbx_seq_one_letter_code
_entity_poly.pdbx_strand_id
1 'polypeptide(L)'
;TILFEPGDEMARQFVAGYQDDRFFCDKWKQASSMTVPRFQGQAFQRDERGLLYMRIGDDEPKLCVPRTMVPTILAHTHDSPLFSAHEG
;
A
#
# COMPACT_ATOMS: atom_id res chain seq x y z
N THR A 1 9.98 -5.45 -11.54
CA THR A 1 8.90 -5.13 -10.59
C THR A 1 8.26 -3.84 -11.02
N ILE A 2 6.96 -3.83 -11.34
CA ILE A 2 6.25 -2.57 -11.61
C ILE A 2 6.07 -1.88 -10.25
N LEU A 3 6.75 -0.76 -10.05
CA LEU A 3 6.57 0.10 -8.90
C LEU A 3 5.34 0.97 -9.19
N PHE A 4 4.22 0.69 -8.51
CA PHE A 4 3.04 1.52 -8.60
C PHE A 4 3.20 2.73 -7.67
N GLU A 5 3.38 3.90 -8.25
CA GLU A 5 3.47 5.17 -7.52
C GLU A 5 2.16 5.94 -7.68
N PRO A 6 1.25 5.93 -6.68
CA PRO A 6 -0.02 6.65 -6.79
C PRO A 6 0.22 8.17 -6.88
N GLY A 7 -0.55 8.86 -7.72
CA GLY A 7 -0.60 10.33 -7.73
C GLY A 7 -1.15 10.92 -6.43
N ASP A 8 -1.09 12.24 -6.25
CA ASP A 8 -1.45 12.89 -4.97
C ASP A 8 -2.92 12.67 -4.57
N GLU A 9 -3.83 12.81 -5.52
CA GLU A 9 -5.25 12.55 -5.32
C GLU A 9 -5.51 11.10 -4.90
N MET A 10 -4.86 10.16 -5.58
CA MET A 10 -4.99 8.76 -5.28
C MET A 10 -4.42 8.44 -3.88
N ALA A 11 -3.29 9.02 -3.49
CA ALA A 11 -2.75 8.85 -2.15
C ALA A 11 -3.73 9.31 -1.05
N ARG A 12 -4.46 10.41 -1.28
CA ARG A 12 -5.51 10.87 -0.35
C ARG A 12 -6.66 9.86 -0.25
N GLN A 13 -7.04 9.21 -1.35
CA GLN A 13 -8.04 8.13 -1.34
C GLN A 13 -7.56 6.89 -0.59
N PHE A 14 -6.27 6.52 -0.72
CA PHE A 14 -5.66 5.46 0.08
C PHE A 14 -5.71 5.81 1.58
N VAL A 15 -5.33 7.04 1.96
CA VAL A 15 -5.37 7.50 3.35
C VAL A 15 -6.80 7.47 3.92
N ALA A 16 -7.80 7.90 3.15
CA ALA A 16 -9.20 7.76 3.54
C ALA A 16 -9.59 6.28 3.69
N GLY A 17 -9.17 5.44 2.74
CA GLY A 17 -9.42 4.00 2.77
C GLY A 17 -8.83 3.30 3.99
N TYR A 18 -7.62 3.67 4.43
CA TYR A 18 -7.03 3.08 5.65
C TYR A 18 -7.84 3.40 6.90
N GLN A 19 -8.43 4.59 6.99
CA GLN A 19 -9.22 4.99 8.15
C GLN A 19 -10.55 4.25 8.25
N ASP A 20 -11.13 3.90 7.09
CA ASP A 20 -12.39 3.13 6.97
C ASP A 20 -12.17 1.61 7.08
N ASP A 21 -11.02 1.12 6.60
CA ASP A 21 -10.68 -0.30 6.62
C ASP A 21 -10.29 -0.77 8.03
N ARG A 22 -11.12 -1.63 8.63
CA ARG A 22 -10.91 -2.18 9.98
C ARG A 22 -9.55 -2.86 10.17
N PHE A 23 -9.00 -3.49 9.14
CA PHE A 23 -7.72 -4.18 9.24
C PHE A 23 -6.56 -3.19 9.24
N PHE A 24 -6.64 -2.15 8.39
CA PHE A 24 -5.56 -1.18 8.24
C PHE A 24 -5.64 0.02 9.17
N CYS A 25 -6.79 0.38 9.73
CA CYS A 25 -6.97 1.58 10.53
C CYS A 25 -6.03 1.64 11.74
N ASP A 26 -5.99 0.55 12.52
CA ASP A 26 -5.12 0.44 13.69
C ASP A 26 -3.63 0.43 13.30
N LYS A 27 -3.30 -0.27 12.21
CA LYS A 27 -1.93 -0.37 11.68
C LYS A 27 -1.42 0.96 11.16
N TRP A 28 -2.28 1.71 10.48
CA TRP A 28 -1.97 3.03 9.93
C TRP A 28 -1.75 4.06 11.03
N LYS A 29 -2.53 4.00 12.12
CA LYS A 29 -2.36 4.89 13.29
C LYS A 29 -1.06 4.61 14.04
N GLN A 30 -0.65 3.34 14.14
CA GLN A 30 0.58 2.94 14.83
C GLN A 30 1.83 3.07 13.96
N ALA A 31 1.69 3.04 12.63
CA ALA A 31 2.79 3.20 11.70
C ALA A 31 3.40 4.61 11.87
N SER A 32 4.62 4.66 12.40
CA SER A 32 5.36 5.90 12.56
C SER A 32 6.16 6.22 11.29
N SER A 33 6.34 7.52 11.04
CA SER A 33 7.10 8.07 9.90
C SER A 33 8.63 7.93 10.06
N MET A 34 9.11 7.25 11.10
CA MET A 34 10.52 7.26 11.47
C MET A 34 11.03 5.84 11.62
N THR A 35 11.99 5.53 10.74
CA THR A 35 13.03 4.49 10.83
C THR A 35 12.71 3.38 11.81
N VAL A 36 11.85 2.44 11.38
CA VAL A 36 11.62 1.22 12.14
C VAL A 36 12.94 0.44 12.17
N PRO A 37 13.42 -0.02 13.34
CA PRO A 37 14.65 -0.82 13.43
C PRO A 37 14.56 -2.05 12.52
N ARG A 38 15.71 -2.54 12.02
CA ARG A 38 15.78 -3.79 11.23
C ARG A 38 15.02 -4.89 11.99
N PHE A 39 13.90 -5.33 11.43
CA PHE A 39 12.94 -6.18 12.11
C PHE A 39 13.02 -7.61 11.55
N GLN A 40 13.13 -8.61 12.43
CA GLN A 40 13.07 -10.03 12.04
C GLN A 40 11.59 -10.51 11.99
N GLY A 41 10.73 -9.80 11.25
CA GLY A 41 9.29 -10.06 11.21
C GLY A 41 8.50 -9.11 10.30
N GLN A 42 7.18 -9.02 10.50
CA GLN A 42 6.31 -8.11 9.74
C GLN A 42 6.21 -6.74 10.42
N ALA A 43 6.45 -5.66 9.68
CA ALA A 43 6.38 -4.28 10.16
C ALA A 43 5.55 -3.39 9.22
N PHE A 44 4.78 -2.47 9.79
CA PHE A 44 4.03 -1.45 9.05
C PHE A 44 4.73 -0.10 9.14
N GLN A 45 4.81 0.60 8.02
CA GLN A 45 5.52 1.87 7.88
C GLN A 45 4.64 2.86 7.13
N ARG A 46 4.77 4.14 7.46
CA ARG A 46 4.07 5.21 6.77
C ARG A 46 5.06 6.16 6.13
N ASP A 47 4.86 6.51 4.87
CA ASP A 47 5.66 7.53 4.21
C ASP A 47 5.16 8.96 4.54
N GLU A 48 5.81 9.96 3.95
CA GLU A 48 5.46 11.39 4.09
C GLU A 48 4.07 11.74 3.52
N ARG A 49 3.56 10.94 2.58
CA ARG A 49 2.27 11.11 1.92
C ARG A 49 1.13 10.42 2.68
N GLY A 50 1.47 9.71 3.75
CA GLY A 50 0.53 8.95 4.57
C GLY A 50 0.22 7.55 4.04
N LEU A 51 0.94 7.06 3.03
CA LEU A 51 0.74 5.72 2.46
C LEU A 51 1.28 4.65 3.42
N LEU A 52 0.55 3.55 3.56
CA LEU A 52 0.92 2.45 4.44
C LEU A 52 1.66 1.38 3.66
N TYR A 53 2.82 0.99 4.14
CA TYR A 53 3.61 -0.09 3.59
C TYR A 53 3.79 -1.21 4.60
N MET A 54 3.82 -2.44 4.11
CA MET A 54 4.14 -3.63 4.90
C MET A 54 5.47 -4.20 4.45
N ARG A 55 6.39 -4.36 5.39
CA ARG A 55 7.66 -5.04 5.20
C ARG A 55 7.64 -6.39 5.91
N ILE A 56 8.16 -7.44 5.29
CA ILE A 56 8.29 -8.77 5.88
C ILE A 56 9.76 -9.18 5.78
N GLY A 57 10.44 -9.34 6.91
CA GLY A 57 11.87 -9.68 6.91
C GLY A 57 12.70 -8.61 6.19
N ASP A 58 13.57 -9.04 5.28
CA ASP A 58 14.44 -8.14 4.52
C ASP A 58 13.82 -7.66 3.19
N ASP A 59 12.67 -8.21 2.77
CA ASP A 59 11.99 -7.87 1.51
C ASP A 59 11.71 -6.36 1.36
N GLU A 60 11.53 -5.95 0.11
CA GLU A 60 11.05 -4.61 -0.23
C GLU A 60 9.66 -4.35 0.37
N PRO A 61 9.41 -3.16 0.94
CA PRO A 61 8.12 -2.79 1.50
C PRO A 61 7.04 -2.75 0.40
N LYS A 62 5.91 -3.42 0.65
CA LYS A 62 4.78 -3.48 -0.29
C LYS A 62 3.68 -2.52 0.15
N LEU A 63 3.14 -1.75 -0.79
CA LEU A 63 2.02 -0.85 -0.54
C LEU A 63 0.79 -1.64 -0.07
N CYS A 64 0.23 -1.26 1.07
CA CYS A 64 -1.03 -1.80 1.56
C CYS A 64 -2.18 -1.16 0.78
N VAL A 65 -3.02 -1.98 0.16
CA VAL A 65 -4.21 -1.52 -0.57
C VAL A 65 -5.44 -1.69 0.33
N PRO A 66 -6.13 -0.62 0.73
CA PRO A 66 -7.39 -0.75 1.46
C PRO A 66 -8.46 -1.35 0.55
N ARG A 67 -9.40 -2.10 1.12
CA ARG A 67 -10.37 -2.88 0.32
C ARG A 67 -11.20 -2.02 -0.64
N THR A 68 -11.45 -0.77 -0.28
CA THR A 68 -12.17 0.22 -1.09
C THR A 68 -11.40 0.67 -2.35
N MET A 69 -10.07 0.53 -2.37
CA MET A 69 -9.22 0.94 -3.49
C MET A 69 -8.90 -0.18 -4.48
N VAL A 70 -9.17 -1.44 -4.13
CA VAL A 70 -8.97 -2.59 -5.02
C VAL A 70 -9.63 -2.40 -6.40
N PRO A 71 -10.92 -2.03 -6.53
CA PRO A 71 -11.54 -1.86 -7.84
C PRO A 71 -10.89 -0.74 -8.66
N THR A 72 -10.52 0.37 -8.01
CA THR A 72 -9.83 1.50 -8.64
C THR A 72 -8.49 1.06 -9.22
N ILE A 73 -7.68 0.35 -8.44
CA ILE A 73 -6.36 -0.14 -8.89
C ILE A 73 -6.50 -1.13 -10.03
N LEU A 74 -7.44 -2.07 -9.94
CA LEU A 74 -7.70 -3.03 -11.01
C LEU A 74 -8.11 -2.29 -12.30
N ALA A 75 -8.99 -1.28 -12.22
CA ALA A 75 -9.37 -0.47 -13.37
C ALA A 75 -8.17 0.27 -14.00
N HIS A 76 -7.30 0.89 -13.20
CA HIS A 76 -6.08 1.53 -13.69
C HIS A 76 -5.08 0.52 -14.30
N THR A 77 -5.09 -0.70 -13.79
CA THR A 77 -4.23 -1.79 -14.25
C THR A 77 -4.72 -2.38 -15.58
N HIS A 78 -6.03 -2.43 -15.80
CA HIS A 78 -6.65 -2.87 -17.05
C HIS A 78 -6.57 -1.81 -18.17
N ASP A 79 -6.59 -0.52 -17.83
CA ASP A 79 -6.47 0.59 -18.79
C ASP A 79 -5.02 0.82 -19.26
N SER A 80 -4.03 0.35 -18.49
CA SER A 80 -2.66 0.19 -18.96
C SER A 80 -2.56 -1.08 -19.83
N PRO A 81 -2.16 -1.00 -21.11
CA PRO A 81 -2.08 -2.15 -22.03
C PRO A 81 -0.90 -3.09 -21.71
N LEU A 82 -0.75 -3.51 -20.45
CA LEU A 82 0.35 -4.36 -19.98
C LEU A 82 -0.05 -5.49 -19.02
N PHE A 83 -1.32 -5.64 -18.65
CA PHE A 83 -1.77 -6.82 -17.88
C PHE A 83 -2.28 -7.95 -18.78
N SER A 84 -1.36 -8.51 -19.56
CA SER A 84 -1.37 -9.94 -19.85
C SER A 84 -0.48 -10.62 -18.81
N ALA A 85 -1.08 -10.99 -17.67
CA ALA A 85 -0.52 -12.01 -16.79
C ALA A 85 -1.63 -13.03 -16.54
N HIS A 86 -1.97 -13.74 -17.62
CA HIS A 86 -2.65 -15.03 -17.55
C HIS A 86 -1.56 -16.08 -17.63
N GLU A 87 -1.29 -16.74 -16.51
CA GLU A 87 -0.54 -18.00 -16.34
C GLU A 87 -0.51 -18.18 -14.81
N GLY A 88 -1.11 -19.17 -14.17
CA GLY A 88 -1.81 -20.40 -14.49
C GLY A 88 -1.98 -21.13 -13.15
#